data_AF-A0AAD9WXM0-F1
#
_entry.id   AF-A0AAD9WXM0-F1
#
_cell.length_a   1.000
_cell.length_b   1.000
_cell.length_c   1.000
_cell.angle_alpha   90.00
_cell.angle_beta   90.00
_cell.angle_gamma   90.00
#
_symmetry.space_group_name_H-M   'P 1'
#
loop_
_entity.id
_entity.type
_entity.pdbx_description
1 polymer ?
#
loop_
_entity_poly.entity_id
_entity_poly.type
_entity_poly.pdbx_seq_one_letter_code
_entity_poly.pdbx_strand_id
1 'polypeptide(L)' 'MEKVTKMASERPVVIFSKSSCCMCHSIKTLFCDFGVNPAVHELDEIPGGRELEQALSRLGCSPSVPAVFIGE' A
#
# COMPACT_ATOMS: atom_id res chain seq x y z
N MET A 1 -5.82 10.87 -6.82
CA MET A 1 -6.14 9.57 -7.41
C MET A 1 -5.02 9.12 -8.34
N GLU A 2 -4.64 9.94 -9.34
CA GLU A 2 -3.56 9.64 -10.30
C GLU A 2 -2.24 9.15 -9.65
N LYS A 3 -1.80 9.77 -8.54
CA LYS A 3 -0.58 9.35 -7.83
C LYS A 3 -0.66 7.92 -7.27
N VAL A 4 -1.80 7.54 -6.68
CA VAL A 4 -2.00 6.17 -6.14
C VAL A 4 -2.02 5.17 -7.28
N THR A 5 -2.74 5.46 -8.37
CA THR A 5 -2.79 4.59 -9.55
C THR A 5 -1.41 4.41 -10.17
N LYS A 6 -0.64 5.49 -10.35
CA LYS A 6 0.73 5.42 -10.86
C LYS A 6 1.64 4.55 -10.00
N MET A 7 1.55 4.67 -8.68
CA MET A 7 2.32 3.86 -7.74
C MET A 7 1.85 2.40 -7.74
N ALA A 8 0.54 2.15 -7.85
CA ALA A 8 -0.03 0.81 -7.93
C ALA A 8 0.42 0.04 -9.17
N SER A 9 0.78 0.73 -10.26
CA SER A 9 1.33 0.12 -11.48
C SER A 9 2.86 -0.11 -11.43
N GLU A 10 3.54 0.19 -10.32
CA GLU A 10 5.01 0.03 -10.23
C GLU A 10 5.44 -1.45 -10.31
N ARG A 11 4.64 -2.35 -9.71
CA ARG A 11 4.91 -3.80 -9.63
C ARG A 11 3.62 -4.60 -9.66
N PRO A 12 3.67 -5.91 -9.98
CA PRO A 12 2.48 -6.77 -9.97
C PRO A 12 1.73 -6.82 -8.62
N VAL A 13 2.44 -6.56 -7.52
CA VAL A 13 1.85 -6.40 -6.18
C VAL A 13 2.41 -5.13 -5.54
N VAL A 14 1.53 -4.25 -5.10
CA VAL A 14 1.87 -3.00 -4.38
C VAL A 14 1.08 -2.93 -3.08
N ILE A 15 1.75 -2.62 -1.99
CA ILE A 15 1.20 -2.55 -0.64
C ILE A 15 1.40 -1.12 -0.10
N PHE A 16 0.31 -0.42 0.15
CA PHE A 16 0.32 0.79 0.96
C PHE A 16 0.13 0.40 2.44
N SER A 17 1.08 0.84 3.28
CA SER A 17 1.25 0.39 4.66
C SER A 17 1.51 1.57 5.60
N LYS A 18 1.53 1.31 6.90
CA LYS A 18 2.12 2.19 7.92
C LYS A 18 3.05 1.39 8.81
N SER A 19 4.16 2.00 9.25
CA SER A 19 5.14 1.34 10.14
C SER A 19 4.51 0.90 11.48
N SER A 20 3.49 1.63 11.94
CA SER A 20 2.75 1.38 13.19
C SER A 20 1.58 0.39 13.09
N CYS A 21 1.37 -0.23 11.92
CA CYS A 21 0.20 -1.08 11.64
C CYS A 21 0.54 -2.58 11.72
N CYS A 22 0.03 -3.26 12.75
CA CYS A 22 0.27 -4.70 12.97
C CYS A 22 -0.27 -5.59 11.83
N MET A 23 -1.44 -5.23 11.29
CA MET A 23 -2.03 -5.95 10.15
C MET A 23 -1.17 -5.79 8.88
N CYS A 24 -0.59 -4.61 8.70
CA CYS A 24 0.29 -4.33 7.57
C CYS A 24 1.57 -5.17 7.63
N HIS A 25 2.12 -5.40 8.83
CA HIS A 25 3.21 -6.36 9.00
C HIS A 25 2.80 -7.77 8.55
N SER A 26 1.63 -8.24 8.97
CA SER A 26 1.12 -9.57 8.62
C SER A 26 0.95 -9.74 7.10
N ILE A 27 0.42 -8.72 6.41
CA ILE A 27 0.27 -8.74 4.95
C ILE A 27 1.62 -8.72 4.23
N LYS A 28 2.58 -7.90 4.68
CA LYS A 28 3.94 -7.88 4.12
C LYS A 28 4.62 -9.25 4.25
N THR A 29 4.53 -9.87 5.43
CA THR A 29 5.08 -11.20 5.69
C THR A 29 4.40 -12.26 4.82
N LEU A 30 3.07 -12.23 4.73
CA LEU A 30 2.31 -13.16 3.89
C LEU A 30 2.83 -13.15 2.45
N PHE A 31 2.91 -11.97 1.80
CA PHE A 31 3.40 -11.92 0.42
C PHE A 31 4.85 -12.38 0.28
N CYS A 32 5.71 -12.03 1.26
CA CYS A 32 7.09 -12.50 1.29
C CYS A 32 7.18 -14.04 1.39
N ASP A 33 6.39 -14.65 2.28
CA ASP A 33 6.36 -16.11 2.49
C ASP A 33 5.86 -16.86 1.25
N PHE A 34 5.00 -16.23 0.45
CA PHE A 34 4.56 -16.73 -0.85
C PHE A 34 5.59 -16.53 -1.98
N GLY A 35 6.78 -16.00 -1.67
CA GLY A 35 7.84 -15.72 -2.64
C GLY A 35 7.56 -14.52 -3.54
N VAL A 36 6.57 -13.69 -3.19
CA VAL A 36 6.26 -12.46 -3.92
C VAL A 36 7.19 -11.35 -3.43
N ASN A 37 7.64 -10.51 -4.36
CA ASN A 37 8.42 -9.32 -4.06
C ASN A 37 7.53 -8.07 -4.29
N PRO A 38 6.70 -7.66 -3.31
CA PRO A 38 5.81 -6.51 -3.45
C PRO A 38 6.59 -5.19 -3.42
N ALA A 39 6.06 -4.13 -4.03
CA ALA A 39 6.44 -2.77 -3.68
C ALA A 39 5.71 -2.39 -2.39
N VAL A 40 6.43 -1.79 -1.43
CA VAL A 40 5.84 -1.35 -0.16
C VAL A 40 6.04 0.15 -0.02
N HIS A 41 4.94 0.85 0.23
CA HIS A 41 4.94 2.29 0.48
C HIS A 41 4.42 2.56 1.89
N GLU A 42 5.33 2.87 2.82
CA GLU A 42 5.01 3.26 4.19
C GLU A 42 4.53 4.72 4.21
N LEU A 43 3.22 4.93 4.35
CA LEU A 43 2.58 6.25 4.24
C LEU A 43 3.03 7.22 5.34
N ASP A 44 3.47 6.72 6.49
CA ASP A 44 3.99 7.53 7.58
C ASP A 44 5.46 7.95 7.40
N GLU A 45 6.16 7.39 6.42
CA GLU A 45 7.58 7.70 6.13
C GLU A 45 7.76 8.49 4.82
N ILE A 46 6.73 8.54 3.96
CA ILE A 46 6.78 9.22 2.67
C ILE A 46 6.39 10.70 2.80
N PRO A 47 7.16 11.64 2.21
CA PRO A 47 6.72 13.03 2.05
C PRO A 47 5.39 13.11 1.30
N GLY A 48 4.38 13.72 1.92
CA GLY A 48 3.01 13.79 1.38
C GLY A 48 2.20 12.51 1.57
N GLY A 49 2.61 11.59 2.46
CA GLY A 49 1.89 10.34 2.71
C GLY A 49 0.45 10.52 3.22
N ARG A 50 0.15 11.64 3.91
CA ARG A 50 -1.23 12.00 4.29
C ARG A 50 -2.14 12.25 3.08
N GLU A 51 -1.62 12.80 2.00
CA GLU A 51 -2.36 13.04 0.76
C GLU A 51 -2.64 11.73 0.03
N LEU A 52 -1.67 10.79 0.05
CA LEU A 52 -1.84 9.43 -0.44
C LEU A 52 -2.90 8.69 0.38
N GLU A 53 -2.87 8.81 1.71
CA GLU A 53 -3.87 8.22 2.59
C GLU A 53 -5.29 8.71 2.25
N GLN A 54 -5.46 10.02 2.07
CA GLN A 54 -6.74 10.59 1.65
C GLN A 54 -7.17 10.10 0.27
N ALA A 55 -6.22 9.96 -0.67
CA ALA A 55 -6.51 9.42 -1.99
C ALA A 55 -6.95 7.95 -1.94
N LEU A 56 -6.33 7.13 -1.08
CA LEU A 56 -6.74 5.74 -0.81
C LEU A 56 -8.15 5.69 -0.21
N SER A 57 -8.46 6.54 0.77
CA SER A 57 -9.82 6.63 1.32
C SER A 57 -10.86 7.02 0.26
N ARG A 58 -10.53 7.96 -0.65
CA ARG A 58 -11.40 8.34 -1.78
C ARG A 58 -11.57 7.23 -2.82
N LEU A 59 -10.62 6.31 -2.90
CA LEU A 59 -10.71 5.09 -3.73
C LEU A 59 -11.57 3.99 -3.08
N GLY A 60 -12.03 4.18 -1.84
CA GLY A 60 -12.82 3.21 -1.10
C GLY A 60 -12.02 2.32 -0.15
N CYS A 61 -10.72 2.56 0.01
CA CYS A 61 -9.91 1.88 1.02
C CYS A 61 -10.24 2.46 2.42
N SER A 62 -11.10 1.75 3.17
CA SER A 62 -11.47 2.10 4.55
C SER A 62 -11.39 0.84 5.43
N PRO A 63 -10.38 0.71 6.31
CA PRO A 63 -9.29 1.66 6.56
C PRO A 63 -8.35 1.83 5.35
N SER A 64 -7.61 2.94 5.32
CA SER A 64 -6.67 3.29 4.24
C SER A 64 -5.48 2.33 4.11
N VAL A 65 -5.11 1.63 5.19
CA VAL A 65 -4.05 0.63 5.22
C VAL A 65 -4.47 -0.62 6.04
N PRO A 66 -3.98 -1.81 5.67
CA PRO A 66 -3.22 -2.09 4.46
C PRO A 66 -4.12 -2.03 3.21
N ALA A 67 -3.66 -1.33 2.17
CA ALA A 67 -4.30 -1.36 0.85
C ALA A 67 -3.37 -2.08 -0.13
N VAL A 68 -3.86 -3.16 -0.72
CA VAL A 68 -3.08 -4.03 -1.61
C VAL A 68 -3.66 -3.97 -3.01
N PHE A 69 -2.83 -3.67 -3.98
CA PHE A 69 -3.15 -3.68 -5.41
C PHE A 69 -2.43 -4.87 -6.05
N ILE A 70 -3.16 -5.68 -6.82
CA ILE A 70 -2.66 -6.91 -7.45
C ILE A 70 -3.07 -6.87 -8.93
N GLY A 71 -2.09 -6.97 -9.82
CA GLY A 71 -2.29 -6.93 -11.27
C GLY A 71 -2.56 -5.54 -11.84
N GLU A 72 -2.52 -5.45 -13.18
CA GLU A 72 -3.24 -4.43 -13.96
C GLU A 72 -4.56 -5.02 -14.47
#